data_AF-A0A853F1F1-F1
#
_entry.id   AF-A0A853F1F1-F1
#
_cell.length_a   1.000
_cell.length_b   1.000
_cell.length_c   1.000
_cell.angle_alpha   90.00
_cell.angle_beta   90.00
_cell.angle_gamma   90.00
#
_symmetry.space_group_name_H-M   'P 1'
#
loop_
_entity.id
_entity.type
_entity.pdbx_description
1 polymer ?
#
loop_
_entity_poly.entity_id
_entity_poly.type
_entity_poly.pdbx_seq_one_letter_code
_entity_poly.pdbx_strand_id
1 'polypeptide(L)'
;MVVGEGNGTLKYYQNTSSTSNPAYEAKTGDSNPFNGIDVGGYSSPTLADIDGDGDLDLVVGENYGTLKYYQNTGTTSNPAYEVKTGDSNPFNGIDVGYYSTPTLADIDGDGDLDLVVGESAGTLKYYQNTGTTSNPAYEAKTGDDNPFNGIDVGYSAKPTLADIDGDGDLDLVVGKYDGTLKYYYNQQPSSVDGQAQTPTATNSWTLSDIPAGQSAFKAGDVISLTLTMSETLKLNNTTGSKVVIAGKDFVLDKTASTTAGDKEMCLNIVFKLEKHCRYRL
;
A
#
# COMPACT_ATOMS: atom_id res chain seq x y z
N MET A 1 -10.14 4.33 16.47
CA MET A 1 -8.79 4.92 16.57
C MET A 1 -8.16 4.44 17.85
N VAL A 2 -6.95 3.87 17.77
CA VAL A 2 -6.11 3.54 18.92
C VAL A 2 -4.99 4.57 19.00
N VAL A 3 -4.63 5.00 20.21
CA VAL A 3 -3.62 6.03 20.45
C VAL A 3 -2.67 5.52 21.53
N GLY A 4 -1.37 5.56 21.23
CA GLY A 4 -0.34 5.25 22.21
C GLY A 4 -0.03 6.43 23.13
N GLU A 5 0.40 6.13 24.34
CA GLU A 5 0.71 7.08 25.39
C GLU A 5 2.18 6.99 25.81
N GLY A 6 2.72 8.08 26.35
CA GLY A 6 4.11 8.15 26.79
C GLY A 6 4.47 7.16 27.91
N ASN A 7 3.48 6.74 28.71
CA ASN A 7 3.60 5.74 29.77
C ASN A 7 3.37 4.30 29.29
N GLY A 8 3.32 4.04 27.98
CA GLY A 8 3.20 2.69 27.42
C GLY A 8 1.78 2.15 27.29
N THR A 9 0.77 2.81 27.87
CA THR A 9 -0.63 2.39 27.76
C THR A 9 -1.27 2.78 26.42
N LEU A 10 -2.44 2.21 26.13
CA LEU A 10 -3.20 2.47 24.92
C LEU A 10 -4.60 3.03 25.22
N LYS A 11 -4.97 4.11 24.51
CA LYS A 11 -6.31 4.68 24.50
C LYS A 11 -7.08 4.24 23.28
N TYR A 12 -8.37 3.99 23.47
CA TYR A 12 -9.29 3.66 22.39
C TYR A 12 -10.40 4.70 22.25
N TYR A 13 -10.58 5.17 21.02
CA TYR A 13 -11.66 6.05 20.62
C TYR A 13 -12.48 5.37 19.53
N GLN A 14 -13.74 5.07 19.84
CA GLN A 14 -14.69 4.44 18.92
C GLN A 14 -15.52 5.50 18.22
N ASN A 15 -15.71 5.37 16.89
CA ASN A 15 -16.72 6.16 16.19
C ASN A 15 -18.11 5.63 16.57
N THR A 16 -18.94 6.45 17.21
CA THR A 16 -20.29 6.09 17.67
C THR A 16 -21.39 6.67 16.78
N SER A 17 -21.02 7.30 15.66
CA SER A 17 -21.92 7.94 14.71
C SER A 17 -21.75 7.35 13.29
N SER A 18 -22.28 8.02 12.26
CA SER A 18 -22.15 7.62 10.87
C SER A 18 -20.78 7.95 10.28
N THR A 19 -20.45 7.34 9.15
CA THR A 19 -19.28 7.68 8.33
C THR A 19 -19.37 9.10 7.74
N SER A 20 -20.58 9.60 7.49
CA SER A 20 -20.83 10.96 6.97
C SER A 20 -20.76 12.06 8.03
N ASN A 21 -20.82 11.71 9.31
CA ASN A 21 -20.72 12.65 10.43
C ASN A 21 -20.10 11.93 11.64
N PRO A 22 -18.78 11.66 11.61
CA PRO A 22 -18.13 10.84 12.61
C PRO A 22 -18.10 11.55 13.97
N ALA A 23 -18.34 10.78 15.04
CA ALA A 23 -18.22 11.26 16.42
C ALA A 23 -17.45 10.21 17.22
N TYR A 24 -16.38 10.62 17.90
CA TYR A 24 -15.49 9.70 18.60
C TYR A 24 -15.65 9.80 20.11
N GLU A 25 -15.85 8.65 20.75
CA GLU A 25 -15.93 8.53 22.20
C GLU A 25 -14.78 7.68 22.73
N ALA A 26 -14.14 8.17 23.79
CA ALA A 26 -13.16 7.39 24.53
C ALA A 26 -13.86 6.20 25.21
N LYS A 27 -13.37 4.99 24.99
CA LYS A 27 -13.77 3.80 25.75
C LYS A 27 -12.74 3.51 26.83
N THR A 28 -13.20 3.02 27.97
CA THR A 28 -12.38 2.78 29.17
C THR A 28 -12.78 1.48 29.86
N GLY A 29 -11.90 0.94 30.71
CA GLY A 29 -12.13 -0.34 31.38
C GLY A 29 -12.41 -1.45 30.38
N ASP A 30 -13.37 -2.31 30.69
CA ASP A 30 -13.72 -3.49 29.86
C ASP A 30 -14.27 -3.12 28.46
N SER A 31 -14.67 -1.87 28.24
CA SER A 31 -15.10 -1.41 26.90
C SER A 31 -13.94 -0.99 26.00
N ASN A 32 -12.71 -0.92 26.53
CA ASN A 32 -11.50 -0.71 25.74
C ASN A 32 -10.83 -2.08 25.52
N PRO A 33 -10.79 -2.61 24.28
CA PRO A 33 -10.19 -3.92 24.02
C PRO A 33 -8.68 -3.95 24.27
N PHE A 34 -8.04 -2.79 24.37
CA PHE A 34 -6.61 -2.65 24.69
C PHE A 34 -6.37 -2.36 26.17
N ASN A 35 -7.41 -2.42 27.01
CA ASN A 35 -7.29 -2.14 28.44
C ASN A 35 -6.33 -3.12 29.11
N GLY A 36 -5.38 -2.59 29.89
CA GLY A 36 -4.35 -3.39 30.56
C GLY A 36 -3.13 -3.72 29.70
N ILE A 37 -3.11 -3.37 28.41
CA ILE A 37 -1.89 -3.43 27.61
C ILE A 37 -0.98 -2.26 28.01
N ASP A 38 0.20 -2.62 28.48
CA ASP A 38 1.29 -1.70 28.81
C ASP A 38 2.59 -2.27 28.24
N VAL A 39 3.18 -1.55 27.28
CA VAL A 39 4.46 -1.93 26.65
C VAL A 39 5.66 -1.24 27.32
N GLY A 40 5.44 -0.55 28.43
CA GLY A 40 6.43 0.16 29.23
C GLY A 40 6.43 1.66 28.97
N GLY A 41 6.86 2.09 27.78
CA GLY A 41 6.98 3.52 27.49
C GLY A 41 6.87 3.84 26.00
N TYR A 42 6.35 5.03 25.71
CA TYR A 42 6.21 5.57 24.36
C TYR A 42 5.56 4.59 23.37
N SER A 43 4.36 4.12 23.72
CA SER A 43 3.65 3.18 22.85
C SER A 43 3.29 3.83 21.52
N SER A 44 3.50 3.08 20.43
CA SER A 44 3.13 3.50 19.07
C SER A 44 2.38 2.35 18.39
N PRO A 45 1.04 2.30 18.54
CA PRO A 45 0.23 1.20 18.04
C PRO A 45 -0.06 1.32 16.53
N THR A 46 -0.08 0.18 15.86
CA THR A 46 -0.57 -0.03 14.50
C THR A 46 -1.48 -1.27 14.52
N LEU A 47 -2.56 -1.21 13.74
CA LEU A 47 -3.49 -2.34 13.56
C LEU A 47 -3.37 -2.85 12.12
N ALA A 48 -3.23 -4.16 11.95
CA ALA A 48 -3.14 -4.83 10.65
C ALA A 48 -3.49 -6.32 10.82
N ASP A 49 -3.93 -6.97 9.75
CA ASP A 49 -4.16 -8.41 9.70
C ASP A 49 -2.81 -9.10 9.43
N ILE A 50 -2.12 -9.56 10.49
CA ILE A 50 -0.73 -10.06 10.40
C ILE A 50 -0.69 -11.56 10.09
N ASP A 51 -1.73 -12.31 10.46
CA ASP A 51 -1.83 -13.75 10.24
C ASP A 51 -2.84 -14.14 9.14
N GLY A 52 -3.42 -13.15 8.47
CA GLY A 52 -4.26 -13.33 7.28
C GLY A 52 -5.62 -13.96 7.59
N ASP A 53 -6.11 -13.85 8.82
CA ASP A 53 -7.37 -14.46 9.25
C ASP A 53 -8.60 -13.55 9.06
N GLY A 54 -8.36 -12.30 8.62
CA GLY A 54 -9.39 -11.31 8.31
C GLY A 54 -9.78 -10.43 9.50
N ASP A 55 -9.10 -10.55 10.64
CA ASP A 55 -9.23 -9.62 11.75
C ASP A 55 -7.94 -8.83 12.04
N LEU A 56 -8.06 -7.76 12.83
CA LEU A 56 -6.95 -6.83 13.03
C LEU A 56 -6.20 -7.14 14.31
N ASP A 57 -4.96 -7.58 14.14
CA ASP A 57 -3.96 -7.69 15.18
C ASP A 57 -3.38 -6.33 15.58
N LEU A 58 -2.73 -6.31 16.74
CA LEU A 58 -2.07 -5.13 17.27
C LEU A 58 -0.55 -5.31 17.31
N VAL A 59 0.15 -4.41 16.63
CA VAL A 59 1.61 -4.23 16.73
C VAL A 59 1.88 -2.93 17.45
N VAL A 60 2.72 -2.95 18.49
CA VAL A 60 3.04 -1.77 19.28
C VAL A 60 4.54 -1.59 19.33
N GLY A 61 5.03 -0.48 18.76
CA GLY A 61 6.39 -0.04 19.01
C GLY A 61 6.53 0.60 20.39
N GLU A 62 7.73 0.51 20.97
CA GLU A 62 8.02 1.03 22.29
C GLU A 62 9.36 1.79 22.39
N ASN A 63 9.65 2.28 23.59
CA ASN A 63 10.79 3.13 23.91
C ASN A 63 12.15 2.55 23.52
N TYR A 64 12.40 1.26 23.73
CA TYR A 64 13.65 0.55 23.48
C TYR A 64 13.73 -0.06 22.08
N GLY A 65 12.90 0.42 21.14
CA GLY A 65 13.03 0.09 19.72
C GLY A 65 12.55 -1.30 19.33
N THR A 66 12.04 -2.09 20.28
CA THR A 66 11.44 -3.41 19.99
C THR A 66 9.96 -3.28 19.63
N LEU A 67 9.42 -4.33 19.01
CA LEU A 67 7.99 -4.42 18.70
C LEU A 67 7.31 -5.47 19.59
N LYS A 68 6.15 -5.11 20.13
CA LYS A 68 5.23 -6.05 20.80
C LYS A 68 4.12 -6.43 19.84
N TYR A 69 3.78 -7.71 19.83
CA TYR A 69 2.71 -8.26 19.02
C TYR A 69 1.63 -8.88 19.89
N TYR A 70 0.40 -8.50 19.61
CA TYR A 70 -0.79 -9.05 20.23
C TYR A 70 -1.71 -9.55 19.11
N GLN A 71 -1.80 -10.87 18.98
CA GLN A 71 -2.73 -11.50 18.05
C GLN A 71 -4.15 -11.29 18.57
N ASN A 72 -5.06 -10.91 17.71
CA ASN A 72 -6.47 -10.93 18.01
C ASN A 72 -7.00 -12.37 17.82
N THR A 73 -7.17 -13.07 18.93
CA THR A 73 -7.72 -14.45 18.95
C THR A 73 -9.26 -14.48 18.98
N GLY A 74 -9.88 -13.31 18.85
CA GLY A 74 -11.32 -13.10 18.95
C GLY A 74 -11.99 -13.09 17.58
N THR A 75 -12.74 -12.03 17.31
CA THR A 75 -13.25 -11.73 15.97
C THR A 75 -13.19 -10.23 15.73
N THR A 76 -13.34 -9.78 14.49
CA THR A 76 -13.42 -8.34 14.13
C THR A 76 -14.43 -7.56 14.98
N SER A 77 -15.53 -8.19 15.40
CA SER A 77 -16.61 -7.56 16.17
C SER A 77 -16.46 -7.65 17.69
N ASN A 78 -15.65 -8.60 18.16
CA ASN A 78 -15.37 -8.84 19.58
C ASN A 78 -13.92 -9.28 19.73
N PRO A 79 -12.96 -8.33 19.59
CA PRO A 79 -11.55 -8.65 19.57
C PRO A 79 -11.06 -9.09 20.96
N ALA A 80 -10.09 -10.00 20.97
CA ALA A 80 -9.44 -10.52 22.16
C ALA A 80 -7.93 -10.65 21.92
N TYR A 81 -7.17 -9.68 22.43
CA TYR A 81 -5.74 -9.58 22.18
C TYR A 81 -4.91 -10.45 23.12
N GLU A 82 -4.17 -11.41 22.57
CA GLU A 82 -3.21 -12.26 23.26
C GLU A 82 -1.79 -11.88 22.87
N VAL A 83 -0.92 -11.59 23.85
CA VAL A 83 0.49 -11.32 23.59
C VAL A 83 1.20 -12.57 23.07
N LYS A 84 1.94 -12.43 21.97
CA LYS A 84 2.84 -13.49 21.48
C LYS A 84 4.29 -13.12 21.74
N THR A 85 5.11 -14.13 21.99
CA THR A 85 6.53 -13.96 22.35
C THR A 85 7.37 -15.07 21.72
N GLY A 86 8.69 -14.86 21.65
CA GLY A 86 9.61 -15.83 21.03
C GLY A 86 9.23 -16.09 19.58
N ASP A 87 9.28 -17.36 19.17
CA ASP A 87 9.01 -17.77 17.79
C ASP A 87 7.56 -17.52 17.33
N SER A 88 6.62 -17.31 18.26
CA SER A 88 5.24 -16.95 17.92
C SER A 88 5.04 -15.46 17.67
N ASN A 89 6.07 -14.63 17.86
CA ASN A 89 6.04 -13.22 17.49
C ASN A 89 6.84 -13.03 16.19
N PRO A 90 6.20 -12.68 15.06
CA PRO A 90 6.90 -12.52 13.78
C PRO A 90 7.90 -11.36 13.78
N PHE A 91 7.78 -10.42 14.73
CA PHE A 91 8.70 -9.31 14.92
C PHE A 91 9.79 -9.59 15.96
N ASN A 92 9.89 -10.82 16.45
CA ASN A 92 10.86 -11.18 17.48
C ASN A 92 12.29 -10.95 16.98
N GLY A 93 13.09 -10.23 17.78
CA GLY A 93 14.47 -9.87 17.43
C GLY A 93 14.62 -8.58 16.62
N ILE A 94 13.53 -7.94 16.19
CA ILE A 94 13.58 -6.59 15.62
C ILE A 94 13.86 -5.58 16.74
N ASP A 95 14.92 -4.81 16.56
CA ASP A 95 15.34 -3.71 17.44
C ASP A 95 15.89 -2.58 16.57
N VAL A 96 15.22 -1.42 16.59
CA VAL A 96 15.63 -0.22 15.84
C VAL A 96 16.36 0.82 16.71
N GLY A 97 16.68 0.48 17.95
CA GLY A 97 17.35 1.34 18.93
C GLY A 97 16.35 1.96 19.90
N TYR A 98 15.74 3.08 19.52
CA TYR A 98 14.79 3.78 20.38
C TYR A 98 13.58 4.31 19.61
N TYR A 99 12.44 4.38 20.30
CA TYR A 99 11.18 4.94 19.80
C TYR A 99 10.70 4.31 18.49
N SER A 100 10.60 2.99 18.44
CA SER A 100 10.03 2.29 17.27
C SER A 100 8.61 2.77 16.98
N THR A 101 8.36 3.19 15.75
CA THR A 101 7.04 3.60 15.25
C THR A 101 6.72 2.74 14.02
N PRO A 102 6.01 1.60 14.18
CA PRO A 102 5.74 0.65 13.10
C PRO A 102 4.64 1.15 12.15
N THR A 103 4.82 0.87 10.86
CA THR A 103 3.85 1.02 9.77
C THR A 103 3.94 -0.23 8.91
N LEU A 104 2.79 -0.79 8.55
CA LEU A 104 2.69 -1.98 7.71
C LEU A 104 1.96 -1.63 6.42
N ALA A 105 2.49 -2.09 5.29
CA ALA A 105 1.89 -1.94 3.97
C ALA A 105 2.55 -2.92 2.99
N ASP A 106 1.88 -3.25 1.89
CA ASP A 106 2.46 -3.97 0.77
C ASP A 106 3.35 -3.01 -0.05
N ILE A 107 4.66 -3.02 0.21
CA ILE A 107 5.60 -2.02 -0.34
C ILE A 107 6.24 -2.50 -1.63
N ASP A 108 6.42 -3.81 -1.80
CA ASP A 108 6.97 -4.41 -3.01
C ASP A 108 5.91 -4.93 -4.00
N GLY A 109 4.63 -4.91 -3.62
CA GLY A 109 3.49 -5.20 -4.47
C GLY A 109 3.19 -6.70 -4.62
N ASP A 110 3.68 -7.53 -3.71
CA ASP A 110 3.52 -8.99 -3.78
C ASP A 110 2.26 -9.51 -3.06
N GLY A 111 1.52 -8.61 -2.39
CA GLY A 111 0.26 -8.90 -1.72
C GLY A 111 0.38 -9.28 -0.25
N ASP A 112 1.58 -9.23 0.33
CA ASP A 112 1.78 -9.37 1.76
C ASP A 112 2.26 -8.06 2.44
N LEU A 113 2.20 -8.01 3.77
CA LEU A 113 2.50 -6.78 4.51
C LEU A 113 3.96 -6.71 4.90
N ASP A 114 4.67 -5.75 4.32
CA ASP A 114 6.00 -5.34 4.75
C ASP A 114 5.95 -4.38 5.94
N LEU A 115 7.07 -4.32 6.67
CA LEU A 115 7.22 -3.47 7.86
C LEU A 115 8.22 -2.33 7.63
N VAL A 116 7.76 -1.11 7.89
CA VAL A 116 8.62 0.08 8.04
C VAL A 116 8.54 0.57 9.48
N VAL A 117 9.70 0.78 10.11
CA VAL A 117 9.78 1.28 11.47
C VAL A 117 10.56 2.60 11.47
N GLY A 118 9.89 3.68 11.86
CA GLY A 118 10.56 4.92 12.19
C GLY A 118 11.21 4.85 13.57
N GLU A 119 12.33 5.55 13.77
CA GLU A 119 13.06 5.52 15.03
C GLU A 119 13.52 6.91 15.51
N SER A 120 14.08 6.94 16.71
CA SER A 120 14.50 8.15 17.45
C SER A 120 15.44 9.10 16.71
N ALA A 121 16.42 8.59 15.96
CA ALA A 121 17.39 9.33 15.18
C ALA A 121 16.83 9.79 13.83
N GLY A 122 15.53 9.60 13.58
CA GLY A 122 14.84 10.15 12.42
C GLY A 122 15.00 9.34 11.14
N THR A 123 15.59 8.15 11.20
CA THR A 123 15.70 7.23 10.05
C THR A 123 14.54 6.25 10.00
N LEU A 124 14.41 5.55 8.86
CA LEU A 124 13.44 4.49 8.64
C LEU A 124 14.17 3.15 8.45
N LYS A 125 13.74 2.12 9.17
CA LYS A 125 14.17 0.73 8.98
C LYS A 125 13.10 -0.01 8.19
N TYR A 126 13.51 -0.80 7.20
CA TYR A 126 12.62 -1.58 6.36
C TYR A 126 12.91 -3.06 6.54
N TYR A 127 11.84 -3.81 6.72
CA TYR A 127 11.85 -5.26 6.79
C TYR A 127 10.84 -5.78 5.79
N GLN A 128 11.36 -6.42 4.74
CA GLN A 128 10.52 -7.09 3.76
C GLN A 128 9.96 -8.36 4.40
N ASN A 129 8.67 -8.62 4.25
CA ASN A 129 8.11 -9.91 4.56
C ASN A 129 8.42 -10.87 3.40
N THR A 130 9.27 -11.85 3.68
CA THR A 130 9.71 -12.87 2.72
C THR A 130 8.94 -14.19 2.88
N GLY A 131 7.94 -14.18 3.76
CA GLY A 131 7.11 -15.31 4.11
C GLY A 131 5.87 -15.37 3.24
N THR A 132 4.72 -15.35 3.90
CA THR A 132 3.40 -15.28 3.28
C THR A 132 2.49 -14.45 4.17
N THR A 133 1.35 -13.99 3.64
CA THR A 133 0.34 -13.25 4.42
C THR A 133 -0.08 -13.96 5.71
N SER A 134 -0.13 -15.30 5.73
CA SER A 134 -0.56 -16.08 6.91
C SER A 134 0.57 -16.63 7.77
N ASN A 135 1.81 -16.45 7.34
CA ASN A 135 3.01 -16.84 8.10
C ASN A 135 4.15 -15.89 7.71
N PRO A 136 4.12 -14.64 8.21
CA PRO A 136 5.07 -13.62 7.82
C PRO A 136 6.46 -13.91 8.39
N ALA A 137 7.48 -13.53 7.61
CA ALA A 137 8.89 -13.66 7.97
C ALA A 137 9.65 -12.41 7.55
N TYR A 138 9.93 -11.54 8.52
CA TYR A 138 10.52 -10.23 8.26
C TYR A 138 12.05 -10.29 8.15
N GLU A 139 12.57 -9.90 7.00
CA GLU A 139 14.01 -9.79 6.71
C GLU A 139 14.41 -8.32 6.57
N ALA A 140 15.39 -7.88 7.35
CA ALA A 140 15.90 -6.51 7.27
C ALA A 140 16.58 -6.25 5.92
N LYS A 141 16.12 -5.23 5.19
CA LYS A 141 16.79 -4.74 3.98
C LYS A 141 17.59 -3.49 4.29
N THR A 142 18.75 -3.35 3.65
CA THR A 142 19.70 -2.27 3.93
C THR A 142 20.37 -1.77 2.66
N GLY A 143 20.96 -0.59 2.71
CA GLY A 143 21.63 0.00 1.54
C GLY A 143 20.64 0.20 0.39
N ASP A 144 21.01 -0.25 -0.80
CA ASP A 144 20.21 -0.07 -2.01
C ASP A 144 18.93 -0.93 -2.01
N ASP A 145 18.87 -1.99 -1.20
CA ASP A 145 17.67 -2.84 -1.06
C ASP A 145 16.61 -2.23 -0.12
N ASN A 146 16.93 -1.13 0.58
CA ASN A 146 15.97 -0.40 1.39
C ASN A 146 15.46 0.84 0.61
N PRO A 147 14.19 0.88 0.18
CA PRO A 147 13.65 1.99 -0.60
C PRO A 147 13.59 3.30 0.19
N PHE A 148 13.71 3.25 1.52
CA PHE A 148 13.77 4.40 2.42
C PHE A 148 15.19 4.78 2.82
N ASN A 149 16.21 4.13 2.24
CA ASN A 149 17.60 4.43 2.57
C ASN A 149 17.94 5.90 2.29
N GLY A 150 18.66 6.53 3.21
CA GLY A 150 19.01 7.94 3.14
C GLY A 150 17.90 8.92 3.57
N ILE A 151 16.69 8.45 3.88
CA ILE A 151 15.67 9.28 4.51
C ILE A 151 16.05 9.54 5.97
N ASP A 152 16.29 10.81 6.28
CA ASP A 152 16.53 11.31 7.63
C ASP A 152 15.66 12.55 7.88
N VAL A 153 14.79 12.45 8.88
CA VAL A 153 13.90 13.53 9.32
C VAL A 153 14.37 14.23 10.60
N GLY A 154 15.55 13.88 11.10
CA GLY A 154 16.24 14.48 12.23
C GLY A 154 15.97 13.77 13.55
N TYR A 155 14.72 13.81 14.04
CA TYR A 155 14.39 13.18 15.31
C TYR A 155 12.97 12.61 15.31
N SER A 156 12.85 11.37 15.79
CA SER A 156 11.60 10.61 15.96
C SER A 156 10.77 10.55 14.69
N ALA A 157 11.18 9.70 13.75
CA ALA A 157 10.43 9.46 12.52
C ALA A 157 9.12 8.71 12.81
N LYS A 158 8.01 9.21 12.27
CA LYS A 158 6.69 8.58 12.36
C LYS A 158 6.13 8.37 10.95
N PRO A 159 6.51 7.28 10.27
CA PRO A 159 6.09 7.03 8.90
C PRO A 159 4.58 6.75 8.81
N THR A 160 4.02 6.99 7.63
CA THR A 160 2.70 6.56 7.19
C THR A 160 2.76 6.46 5.67
N LEU A 161 2.19 5.39 5.13
CA LEU A 161 2.16 5.11 3.69
C LEU A 161 0.72 5.21 3.17
N ALA A 162 0.53 5.84 2.03
CA ALA A 162 -0.75 5.91 1.32
C ALA A 162 -0.52 6.37 -0.12
N ASP A 163 -1.36 5.93 -1.06
CA ASP A 163 -1.43 6.53 -2.40
C ASP A 163 -2.08 7.92 -2.29
N ILE A 164 -1.25 8.97 -2.23
CA ILE A 164 -1.71 10.35 -1.97
C ILE A 164 -2.08 11.07 -3.26
N ASP A 165 -1.43 10.75 -4.38
CA ASP A 165 -1.66 11.42 -5.65
C ASP A 165 -2.54 10.61 -6.64
N GLY A 166 -2.87 9.36 -6.28
CA GLY A 166 -3.79 8.50 -7.00
C GLY A 166 -3.16 7.77 -8.18
N ASP A 167 -1.83 7.61 -8.21
CA ASP A 167 -1.11 6.93 -9.29
C ASP A 167 -0.98 5.41 -9.09
N GLY A 168 -1.43 4.91 -7.93
CA GLY A 168 -1.49 3.49 -7.60
C GLY A 168 -0.25 2.95 -6.91
N ASP A 169 0.75 3.79 -6.63
CA ASP A 169 1.87 3.44 -5.76
C ASP A 169 1.75 4.12 -4.37
N LEU A 170 2.50 3.61 -3.38
CA LEU A 170 2.46 4.16 -2.03
C LEU A 170 3.43 5.32 -1.87
N ASP A 171 2.90 6.48 -1.49
CA ASP A 171 3.69 7.62 -1.04
C ASP A 171 3.98 7.56 0.46
N LEU A 172 5.06 8.22 0.88
CA LEU A 172 5.47 8.29 2.27
C LEU A 172 5.26 9.69 2.86
N VAL A 173 4.56 9.75 4.00
CA VAL A 173 4.54 10.91 4.89
C VAL A 173 5.24 10.55 6.20
N VAL A 174 6.16 11.39 6.65
CA VAL A 174 6.87 11.20 7.92
C VAL A 174 6.60 12.37 8.84
N GLY A 175 5.98 12.09 9.98
CA GLY A 175 5.88 13.01 11.10
C GLY A 175 7.21 13.13 11.85
N LYS A 176 7.52 14.34 12.32
CA LYS A 176 8.75 14.68 13.04
C LYS A 176 8.46 15.08 14.48
N TYR A 177 9.50 15.01 15.33
CA TYR A 177 9.45 15.49 16.72
C TYR A 177 9.00 16.96 16.86
N ASP A 178 9.36 17.83 15.93
CA ASP A 178 9.01 19.26 15.95
C ASP A 178 7.56 19.56 15.48
N GLY A 179 6.77 18.51 15.23
CA GLY A 179 5.38 18.62 14.78
C GLY A 179 5.22 18.90 13.29
N THR A 180 6.31 18.98 12.52
CA THR A 180 6.24 19.11 11.07
C THR A 180 6.09 17.75 10.38
N LEU A 181 5.60 17.78 9.14
CA LEU A 181 5.51 16.61 8.27
C LEU A 181 6.48 16.78 7.09
N LYS A 182 7.11 15.70 6.67
CA LYS A 182 7.78 15.60 5.36
C LYS A 182 7.01 14.64 4.47
N TYR A 183 6.81 15.02 3.22
CA TYR A 183 6.19 14.20 2.19
C TYR A 183 7.26 13.78 1.18
N TYR A 184 7.27 12.49 0.85
CA TYR A 184 8.13 11.88 -0.14
C TYR A 184 7.20 11.22 -1.17
N TYR A 185 7.15 11.82 -2.36
CA TYR A 185 6.45 11.27 -3.51
C TYR A 185 7.26 10.11 -4.07
N ASN A 186 6.64 8.94 -4.17
CA ASN A 186 7.22 7.80 -4.83
C ASN A 186 7.11 8.01 -6.34
N GLN A 187 8.24 7.87 -7.01
CA GLN A 187 8.30 7.97 -8.46
C GLN A 187 8.67 6.58 -8.95
N GLN A 188 7.75 5.62 -8.86
CA GLN A 188 7.95 4.41 -9.63
C GLN A 188 8.11 4.85 -11.09
N PRO A 189 9.28 4.61 -11.74
CA PRO A 189 9.37 4.85 -13.16
C PRO A 189 8.27 4.00 -13.78
N SER A 190 7.41 4.60 -14.60
CA SER A 190 6.32 3.90 -15.29
C SER A 190 6.87 2.59 -15.87
N SER A 191 6.67 1.48 -15.17
CA SER A 191 7.30 0.22 -15.49
C SER A 191 6.27 -0.57 -16.28
N VAL A 192 6.67 -0.99 -17.47
CA VAL A 192 5.90 -1.98 -18.21
C VAL A 192 6.09 -3.28 -17.46
N ASP A 193 5.00 -3.79 -16.87
CA ASP A 193 4.95 -5.05 -16.15
C ASP A 193 5.84 -6.13 -16.78
N GLY A 194 6.88 -6.51 -16.04
CA GLY A 194 7.85 -7.55 -16.39
C GLY A 194 7.36 -8.98 -16.16
N GLN A 195 6.08 -9.19 -15.82
CA GLN A 195 5.44 -10.51 -15.72
C GLN A 195 4.67 -10.92 -16.97
N ALA A 196 4.61 -10.09 -18.02
CA ALA A 196 4.36 -10.63 -19.35
C ALA A 196 5.55 -11.52 -19.72
N GLN A 197 5.33 -12.84 -19.85
CA GLN A 197 6.33 -13.74 -20.44
C GLN A 197 6.98 -13.04 -21.62
N THR A 198 8.31 -12.92 -21.62
CA THR A 198 9.07 -12.39 -22.75
C THR A 198 8.47 -12.98 -24.02
N PRO A 199 7.79 -12.20 -24.88
CA PRO A 199 7.19 -12.77 -26.07
C PRO A 199 8.33 -13.32 -26.92
N THR A 200 8.45 -14.64 -27.01
CA THR A 200 9.52 -15.29 -27.80
C THR A 200 9.29 -15.16 -29.30
N ALA A 201 8.36 -14.31 -29.74
CA ALA A 201 8.15 -13.99 -31.13
C ALA A 201 7.71 -12.53 -31.27
N THR A 202 8.27 -11.88 -32.28
CA THR A 202 8.07 -10.51 -32.74
C THR A 202 6.59 -10.14 -32.90
N ASN A 203 5.92 -9.67 -31.85
CA ASN A 203 4.66 -8.95 -31.95
C ASN A 203 4.93 -7.46 -31.88
N SER A 204 4.87 -6.80 -33.04
CA SER A 204 5.07 -5.35 -33.17
C SER A 204 3.73 -4.67 -32.89
N TRP A 205 3.65 -3.97 -31.75
CA TRP A 205 2.55 -3.04 -31.49
C TRP A 205 2.73 -1.82 -32.40
N THR A 206 1.75 -1.53 -33.25
CA THR A 206 1.81 -0.36 -34.14
C THR A 206 0.67 0.61 -33.85
N LEU A 207 1.00 1.88 -33.55
CA LEU A 207 0.03 2.96 -33.55
C LEU A 207 -0.38 3.25 -35.00
N SER A 208 -1.65 3.06 -35.36
CA SER A 208 -2.08 3.18 -36.76
C SER A 208 -2.66 4.53 -37.18
N ASP A 209 -2.99 5.45 -36.27
CA ASP A 209 -3.68 6.71 -36.65
C ASP A 209 -3.16 7.95 -35.91
N ILE A 210 -1.85 8.20 -35.94
CA ILE A 210 -1.35 9.56 -35.67
C ILE A 210 -1.56 10.39 -36.94
N PRO A 211 -2.37 11.47 -36.93
CA PRO A 211 -2.48 12.36 -38.09
C PRO A 211 -1.09 12.84 -38.51
N ALA A 212 -0.73 12.60 -39.77
CA ALA A 212 0.61 12.93 -40.27
C ALA A 212 0.95 14.42 -40.02
N GLY A 213 2.05 14.66 -39.29
CA GLY A 213 2.58 16.00 -39.04
C GLY A 213 2.32 16.60 -37.64
N GLN A 214 1.66 15.88 -36.72
CA GLN A 214 1.61 16.28 -35.30
C GLN A 214 2.73 15.60 -34.50
N SER A 215 3.75 16.38 -34.12
CA SER A 215 4.81 15.92 -33.20
C SER A 215 4.47 16.14 -31.72
N ALA A 216 3.29 16.68 -31.40
CA ALA A 216 2.82 16.94 -30.04
C ALA A 216 1.28 17.07 -29.98
N PHE A 217 0.66 16.42 -29.00
CA PHE A 217 -0.76 16.60 -28.65
C PHE A 217 -0.95 17.80 -27.72
N LYS A 218 -2.12 18.43 -27.75
CA LYS A 218 -2.52 19.55 -26.88
C LYS A 218 -3.59 19.09 -25.89
N ALA A 219 -3.66 19.79 -24.75
CA ALA A 219 -4.76 19.61 -23.81
C ALA A 219 -6.11 19.90 -24.51
N GLY A 220 -7.04 18.96 -24.41
CA GLY A 220 -8.32 18.96 -25.13
C GLY A 220 -8.37 18.07 -26.37
N ASP A 221 -7.23 17.54 -26.84
CA ASP A 221 -7.22 16.59 -27.95
C ASP A 221 -7.86 15.26 -27.51
N VAL A 222 -8.63 14.69 -28.43
CA VAL A 222 -9.19 13.34 -28.30
C VAL A 222 -8.28 12.40 -29.06
N ILE A 223 -7.62 11.50 -28.34
CA ILE A 223 -6.75 10.48 -28.93
C ILE A 223 -7.51 9.17 -28.94
N SER A 224 -7.70 8.61 -30.13
CA SER A 224 -8.23 7.27 -30.33
C SER A 224 -7.07 6.33 -30.58
N LEU A 225 -6.91 5.33 -29.70
CA LEU A 225 -5.95 4.25 -29.89
C LEU A 225 -6.71 3.04 -30.41
N THR A 226 -6.24 2.45 -31.52
CA THR A 226 -6.71 1.16 -32.01
C THR A 226 -5.60 0.15 -31.79
N LEU A 227 -5.87 -0.86 -30.97
CA LEU A 227 -4.95 -1.97 -30.72
C LEU A 227 -5.32 -3.11 -31.66
N THR A 228 -4.45 -3.43 -32.61
CA THR A 228 -4.59 -4.58 -33.50
C THR A 228 -3.67 -5.70 -33.04
N MET A 229 -4.23 -6.89 -32.83
CA MET A 229 -3.45 -8.09 -32.56
C MET A 229 -3.26 -8.88 -33.84
N SER A 230 -2.02 -9.34 -34.09
CA SER A 230 -1.67 -10.17 -35.25
C SER A 230 -2.08 -11.64 -35.12
N GLU A 231 -2.68 -12.04 -34.01
CA GLU A 231 -3.10 -13.42 -33.74
C GLU A 231 -4.50 -13.49 -33.13
N THR A 232 -5.15 -14.65 -33.32
CA THR A 232 -6.51 -14.90 -32.80
C THR A 232 -6.48 -15.14 -31.29
N LEU A 233 -7.11 -14.27 -30.51
CA LEU A 233 -7.30 -14.48 -29.08
C LEU A 233 -8.43 -15.50 -28.82
N LYS A 234 -8.11 -16.71 -28.36
CA LYS A 234 -9.12 -17.68 -27.88
C LYS A 234 -9.43 -17.43 -26.42
N LEU A 235 -10.49 -16.66 -26.20
CA LEU A 235 -11.05 -16.35 -24.90
C LEU A 235 -11.97 -17.49 -24.41
N ASN A 236 -11.42 -18.46 -23.69
CA ASN A 236 -12.21 -19.50 -23.03
C ASN A 236 -12.71 -18.97 -21.67
N ASN A 237 -14.01 -18.72 -21.56
CA ASN A 237 -14.72 -18.37 -20.32
C ASN A 237 -14.33 -17.01 -19.69
N THR A 238 -14.78 -15.91 -20.30
CA THR A 238 -14.36 -14.53 -19.96
C THR A 238 -15.34 -13.71 -19.16
N THR A 239 -16.18 -14.34 -18.35
CA THR A 239 -17.00 -13.57 -17.40
C THR A 239 -16.06 -12.90 -16.39
N GLY A 240 -15.83 -11.59 -16.54
CA GLY A 240 -14.94 -10.82 -15.67
C GLY A 240 -13.52 -10.60 -16.19
N SER A 241 -13.19 -10.96 -17.44
CA SER A 241 -11.88 -10.62 -18.01
C SER A 241 -11.77 -9.11 -18.28
N LYS A 242 -10.65 -8.52 -17.86
CA LYS A 242 -10.37 -7.08 -17.98
C LYS A 242 -9.03 -6.87 -18.67
N VAL A 243 -8.90 -5.75 -19.36
CA VAL A 243 -7.62 -5.19 -19.82
C VAL A 243 -7.37 -3.94 -19.00
N VAL A 244 -6.23 -3.84 -18.31
CA VAL A 244 -5.89 -2.66 -17.51
C VAL A 244 -4.94 -1.79 -18.32
N ILE A 245 -5.28 -0.52 -18.53
CA ILE A 245 -4.45 0.46 -19.26
C ILE A 245 -4.36 1.72 -18.43
N ALA A 246 -3.15 2.12 -18.06
CA ALA A 246 -2.88 3.28 -17.19
C ALA A 246 -3.72 3.24 -15.89
N GLY A 247 -3.70 2.09 -15.20
CA GLY A 247 -4.43 1.87 -13.95
C GLY A 247 -5.96 1.80 -14.10
N LYS A 248 -6.50 1.83 -15.33
CA LYS A 248 -7.94 1.77 -15.57
C LYS A 248 -8.38 0.43 -16.13
N ASP A 249 -9.40 -0.14 -15.51
CA ASP A 249 -10.06 -1.37 -15.94
C ASP A 249 -10.93 -1.16 -17.18
N PHE A 250 -10.66 -1.94 -18.23
CA PHE A 250 -11.52 -2.08 -19.40
C PHE A 250 -12.09 -3.49 -19.45
N VAL A 251 -13.37 -3.64 -19.10
CA VAL A 251 -14.06 -4.92 -19.11
C VAL A 251 -14.27 -5.37 -20.56
N LEU A 252 -13.87 -6.60 -20.88
CA LEU A 252 -14.09 -7.19 -22.19
C LEU A 252 -15.55 -7.68 -22.28
N ASP A 253 -16.46 -6.83 -22.77
CA ASP A 253 -17.84 -7.22 -23.01
C ASP A 253 -18.01 -7.89 -24.38
N LYS A 254 -18.62 -9.08 -24.37
CA LYS A 254 -18.82 -9.95 -25.55
C LYS A 254 -19.89 -9.41 -26.52
N THR A 255 -20.59 -8.34 -26.16
CA THR A 255 -21.69 -7.77 -26.96
C THR A 255 -21.26 -7.24 -28.34
N ALA A 256 -19.95 -7.07 -28.60
CA ALA A 256 -19.43 -6.65 -29.90
C ALA A 256 -18.99 -7.81 -30.85
N SER A 257 -19.24 -9.08 -30.51
CA SER A 257 -18.77 -10.23 -31.32
C SER A 257 -19.77 -10.70 -32.39
N THR A 258 -19.68 -10.20 -33.62
CA THR A 258 -20.26 -10.84 -34.82
C THR A 258 -19.30 -11.90 -35.38
N THR A 259 -19.65 -13.20 -35.29
CA THR A 259 -19.16 -14.42 -36.00
C THR A 259 -17.69 -14.61 -36.43
N ALA A 260 -17.19 -15.85 -36.25
CA ALA A 260 -15.81 -16.29 -36.43
C ALA A 260 -15.22 -16.11 -37.86
N GLY A 261 -13.93 -15.80 -37.91
CA GLY A 261 -13.12 -15.55 -39.10
C GLY A 261 -12.45 -14.19 -38.97
N ASP A 262 -11.15 -14.19 -38.68
CA ASP A 262 -10.25 -13.02 -38.56
C ASP A 262 -10.85 -11.82 -37.84
N LYS A 263 -10.87 -11.87 -36.50
CA LYS A 263 -11.36 -10.77 -35.68
C LYS A 263 -10.20 -9.96 -35.13
N GLU A 264 -9.95 -8.82 -35.75
CA GLU A 264 -9.33 -7.68 -35.07
C GLU A 264 -10.19 -7.33 -33.84
N MET A 265 -9.55 -7.29 -32.67
CA MET A 265 -10.21 -6.82 -31.47
C MET A 265 -10.00 -5.32 -31.37
N CYS A 266 -10.86 -4.53 -32.04
CA CYS A 266 -10.78 -3.08 -32.00
C CYS A 266 -11.24 -2.55 -30.64
N LEU A 267 -10.31 -2.31 -29.73
CA LEU A 267 -10.58 -1.58 -28.50
C LEU A 267 -10.47 -0.08 -28.79
N ASN A 268 -11.60 0.62 -28.87
CA ASN A 268 -11.62 2.08 -28.97
C ASN A 268 -11.48 2.67 -27.58
N ILE A 269 -10.29 3.17 -27.25
CA ILE A 269 -10.05 3.90 -26.00
C ILE A 269 -9.98 5.38 -26.33
N VAL A 270 -10.83 6.15 -25.66
CA VAL A 270 -10.93 7.60 -25.80
C VAL A 270 -10.33 8.22 -24.54
N PHE A 271 -9.16 8.84 -24.66
CA PHE A 271 -8.59 9.66 -23.59
C PHE A 271 -8.81 11.14 -23.89
N LYS A 272 -9.02 11.94 -22.84
CA LYS A 272 -9.05 13.41 -22.91
C LYS A 272 -7.87 13.96 -22.13
N LEU A 273 -6.97 14.66 -22.81
CA LEU A 273 -5.83 15.32 -22.16
C LEU A 273 -6.32 16.50 -21.33
N GLU A 274 -6.21 16.42 -20.01
CA GLU A 274 -6.51 17.54 -19.11
C GLU A 274 -5.25 18.36 -18.79
N LYS A 275 -5.44 19.67 -18.68
CA LYS A 275 -4.35 20.63 -18.44
C LYS A 275 -4.14 20.74 -16.93
N HIS A 276 -3.11 20.12 -16.38
CA HIS A 276 -2.69 20.43 -15.01
C HIS A 276 -1.80 21.67 -15.00
N CYS A 277 -2.40 22.81 -14.62
CA CYS A 277 -1.67 24.05 -14.40
C CYS A 277 -0.76 23.88 -13.18
N ARG A 278 0.55 23.72 -13.40
CA ARG A 278 1.56 23.87 -12.35
C ARG A 278 1.74 25.35 -12.03
N TYR A 279 1.45 25.77 -10.80
CA TYR A 279 2.08 26.96 -10.23
C TYR A 279 3.41 26.53 -9.61
N ARG A 280 4.52 27.05 -10.14
CA ARG A 280 5.79 27.10 -9.42
C ARG A 280 5.75 28.30 -8.48
N LEU A 281 5.98 28.08 -7.19
CA LEU A 281 6.62 29.02 -6.30
C LEU A 281 7.84 28.33 -5.70
#